data_AF-A0A962JM54-F1
#
_entry.id   AF-A0A962JM54-F1
#
_cell.length_a   1.000
_cell.length_b   1.000
_cell.length_c   1.000
_cell.angle_alpha   90.00
_cell.angle_beta   90.00
_cell.angle_gamma   90.00
#
_symmetry.space_group_name_H-M   'P 1'
#
loop_
_entity.id
_entity.type
_entity.pdbx_description
1 polymer ?
#
loop_
_entity_poly.entity_id
_entity_poly.type
_entity_poly.pdbx_seq_one_letter_code
_entity_poly.pdbx_strand_id
1 'polypeptide(L)'
;RRLVDVAQDLVITEPDCGTSDGLMMTPLIQGGDIVEPLRERVLGRVVAVDVLAPNTEDVLAEAGTLLDEQWVEKLELAGVDEVVVRSTITCKTRFGVCSKCYGRDLARGHQVNIGESVGVMAAQSIGEPGTQLTMRTFHIGGAASRASAISNVTVRNSEGTIRFHNIKLVQHANGNLVAVSRSGEIGIADNRGRERERYKLPYGAVITVKDGQEVKANQIVATWDPHTHPIITEVAGRVKFVHMDEGITVRHQTDEQTGLTNIEIIDAKDRPAAGKELRPAIALVDVNDNYIRLKDSDQPVQYFLPAAAITN
;
A
#
# COMPACT_ATOMS: atom_id res chain seq x y z
N ARG A 1 -12.08 5.58 25.04
CA ARG A 1 -13.07 4.76 25.77
C ARG A 1 -13.27 3.39 25.12
N ARG A 2 -13.95 3.27 23.97
CA ARG A 2 -14.18 1.95 23.32
C ARG A 2 -12.91 1.11 23.08
N LEU A 3 -11.78 1.74 22.73
CA LEU A 3 -10.49 1.04 22.61
C LEU A 3 -10.02 0.42 23.93
N VAL A 4 -10.24 1.10 25.06
CA VAL A 4 -9.87 0.62 26.40
C VAL A 4 -10.79 -0.54 26.80
N ASP A 5 -12.09 -0.43 26.53
CA ASP A 5 -13.08 -1.46 26.85
C ASP A 5 -12.73 -2.81 26.19
N VAL A 6 -12.13 -2.79 24.99
CA VAL A 6 -11.68 -4.01 24.27
C VAL A 6 -10.30 -4.48 24.72
N ALA A 7 -9.41 -3.57 25.12
CA ALA A 7 -8.00 -3.89 25.40
C ALA A 7 -7.70 -4.13 26.89
N GLN A 8 -8.61 -3.82 27.81
CA GLN A 8 -8.34 -3.85 29.26
C GLN A 8 -7.90 -5.22 29.81
N ASP A 9 -8.33 -6.32 29.18
CA ASP A 9 -8.03 -7.68 29.61
C ASP A 9 -6.61 -8.14 29.19
N LEU A 10 -5.89 -7.31 28.42
CA LEU A 10 -4.57 -7.64 27.90
C LEU A 10 -3.49 -7.19 28.91
N VAL A 11 -3.07 -8.16 29.73
CA VAL A 11 -2.06 -8.02 30.79
C VAL A 11 -0.91 -9.00 30.51
N ILE A 12 0.31 -8.66 30.95
CA ILE A 12 1.43 -9.60 30.92
C ILE A 12 1.26 -10.65 32.00
N THR A 13 1.06 -11.92 31.63
CA THR A 13 0.71 -13.00 32.58
C THR A 13 1.82 -14.03 32.78
N GLU A 14 2.71 -14.20 31.80
CA GLU A 14 3.79 -15.18 31.87
C GLU A 14 5.07 -14.66 31.19
N PRO A 15 6.26 -15.21 31.49
CA PRO A 15 7.50 -14.73 30.88
C PRO A 15 7.62 -15.14 29.39
N ASP A 16 7.27 -16.37 29.05
CA ASP A 16 7.44 -16.94 27.71
C ASP A 16 6.38 -18.00 27.40
N CYS A 17 5.62 -17.83 26.31
CA CYS A 17 4.64 -18.80 25.84
C CYS A 17 5.24 -19.95 24.99
N GLY A 18 6.54 -19.95 24.75
CA GLY A 18 7.25 -20.97 23.98
C GLY A 18 7.00 -20.94 22.46
N THR A 19 6.34 -19.89 21.94
CA THR A 19 6.15 -19.76 20.49
C THR A 19 7.45 -19.43 19.77
N SER A 20 7.73 -20.17 18.71
CA SER A 20 8.73 -19.83 17.69
C SER A 20 8.13 -19.02 16.53
N ASP A 21 6.81 -18.85 16.51
CA ASP A 21 6.12 -18.11 15.46
C ASP A 21 6.33 -16.61 15.66
N GLY A 22 6.82 -15.95 14.62
CA GLY A 22 7.10 -14.51 14.63
C GLY A 22 6.52 -13.79 13.43
N LEU A 23 6.68 -12.47 13.42
CA LEU A 23 6.38 -11.60 12.30
C LEU A 23 7.69 -11.18 11.65
N MET A 24 7.79 -11.34 10.33
CA MET A 24 8.89 -10.80 9.54
C MET A 24 8.78 -9.28 9.52
N MET A 25 9.82 -8.60 10.02
CA MET A 25 9.95 -7.14 9.99
C MET A 25 11.00 -6.73 8.97
N THR A 26 10.64 -5.80 8.12
CA THR A 26 11.51 -5.15 7.13
C THR A 26 11.48 -3.64 7.34
N PRO A 27 12.48 -2.87 6.87
CA PRO A 27 12.38 -1.41 6.88
C PRO A 27 11.15 -0.94 6.08
N LEU A 28 10.50 0.14 6.53
CA LEU A 28 9.41 0.75 5.78
C LEU A 28 9.99 1.71 4.75
N ILE A 29 10.00 1.29 3.49
CA ILE A 29 10.50 2.07 2.37
C ILE A 29 9.30 2.59 1.57
N GLN A 30 9.24 3.91 1.36
CA GLN A 30 8.20 4.53 0.57
C GLN A 30 8.79 5.63 -0.30
N GLY A 31 8.66 5.50 -1.63
CA GLY A 31 9.10 6.58 -2.52
C GLY A 31 10.62 6.66 -2.69
N GLY A 32 11.36 5.61 -2.33
CA GLY A 32 12.83 5.58 -2.31
C GLY A 32 13.45 6.21 -1.06
N ASP A 33 12.64 6.76 -0.17
CA ASP A 33 13.06 7.20 1.16
C ASP A 33 12.74 6.09 2.17
N ILE A 34 13.67 5.84 3.09
CA ILE A 34 13.42 4.99 4.26
C ILE A 34 12.59 5.83 5.23
N VAL A 35 11.28 5.54 5.34
CA VAL A 35 10.37 6.25 6.24
C VAL A 35 10.63 5.82 7.67
N GLU A 36 10.74 4.51 7.90
CA GLU A 36 11.15 3.94 9.18
C GLU A 36 12.23 2.89 8.93
N PRO A 37 13.46 3.11 9.43
CA PRO A 37 14.53 2.13 9.31
C PRO A 37 14.22 0.89 10.15
N LEU A 38 14.80 -0.25 9.76
CA LEU A 38 14.61 -1.52 10.47
C LEU A 38 14.90 -1.38 11.97
N ARG A 39 15.94 -0.59 12.30
CA ARG A 39 16.34 -0.31 13.67
C ARG A 39 15.21 0.16 14.59
N GLU A 40 14.39 1.09 14.11
CA GLU A 40 13.29 1.65 14.90
C GLU A 40 12.12 0.67 15.02
N ARG A 41 11.88 -0.14 13.98
CA ARG A 41 10.78 -1.11 13.94
C ARG A 41 11.02 -2.32 14.85
N VAL A 42 12.27 -2.72 15.04
CA VAL A 42 12.65 -3.90 15.84
C VAL A 42 13.14 -3.57 17.24
N LEU A 43 13.44 -2.30 17.54
CA LEU A 43 13.87 -1.86 18.87
C LEU A 43 12.86 -2.29 19.94
N GLY A 44 13.38 -2.91 21.00
CA GLY A 44 12.58 -3.40 22.13
C GLY A 44 11.80 -4.68 21.85
N ARG A 45 11.93 -5.30 20.68
CA ARG A 45 11.31 -6.60 20.38
C ARG A 45 12.26 -7.76 20.66
N VAL A 46 11.71 -8.97 20.75
CA VAL A 46 12.48 -10.21 20.96
C VAL A 46 12.58 -10.97 19.65
N VAL A 47 13.77 -11.47 19.32
CA VAL A 47 14.03 -12.30 18.13
C VAL A 47 13.28 -13.63 18.26
N ALA A 48 12.58 -14.06 17.20
CA ALA A 48 11.87 -15.35 17.18
C ALA A 48 12.71 -16.49 16.58
N VAL A 49 13.55 -16.17 15.59
CA VAL A 49 14.42 -17.10 14.86
C VAL A 49 15.81 -16.47 14.76
N ASP A 50 16.86 -17.27 14.88
CA ASP A 50 18.26 -16.82 14.79
C ASP A 50 18.47 -15.91 13.57
N VAL A 51 19.03 -14.73 13.82
CA VAL A 51 19.37 -13.76 12.77
C VAL A 51 20.77 -14.07 12.29
N LEU A 52 20.89 -14.44 11.02
CA LEU A 52 22.18 -14.73 10.38
C LEU A 52 22.79 -13.46 9.79
N ALA A 53 24.11 -13.39 9.78
CA ALA A 53 24.82 -12.35 9.05
C ALA A 53 24.62 -12.48 7.54
N PRO A 54 24.44 -11.36 6.81
CA PRO A 54 24.31 -11.41 5.36
C PRO A 54 25.56 -12.02 4.71
N ASN A 55 25.36 -13.06 3.89
CA ASN A 55 26.40 -13.80 3.17
C ASN A 55 27.31 -14.70 4.04
N THR A 56 26.98 -14.94 5.33
CA THR A 56 27.63 -15.97 6.14
C THR A 56 26.60 -16.83 6.89
N GLU A 57 27.03 -17.95 7.45
CA GLU A 57 26.22 -18.78 8.35
C GLU A 57 26.39 -18.38 9.82
N ASP A 58 27.04 -17.24 10.08
CA ASP A 58 27.30 -16.78 11.45
C ASP A 58 26.03 -16.19 12.05
N VAL A 59 25.66 -16.67 13.24
CA VAL A 59 24.53 -16.15 14.01
C VAL A 59 24.92 -14.80 14.62
N LEU A 60 24.24 -13.73 14.21
CA LEU A 60 24.39 -12.39 14.80
C LEU A 60 23.61 -12.28 16.10
N ALA A 61 22.35 -12.71 16.10
CA ALA A 61 21.48 -12.64 17.27
C ALA A 61 20.67 -13.94 17.39
N GLU A 62 20.78 -14.60 18.54
CA GLU A 62 20.06 -15.85 18.81
C GLU A 62 18.57 -15.60 19.10
N ALA A 63 17.73 -16.58 18.78
CA ALA A 63 16.33 -16.61 19.13
C ALA A 63 16.11 -16.39 20.63
N GLY A 64 15.18 -15.50 20.97
CA GLY A 64 14.89 -15.12 22.35
C GLY A 64 15.70 -13.91 22.85
N THR A 65 16.61 -13.36 22.05
CA THR A 65 17.37 -12.15 22.38
C THR A 65 16.46 -10.92 22.32
N LEU A 66 16.49 -10.09 23.37
CA LEU A 66 15.83 -8.77 23.40
C LEU A 66 16.69 -7.75 22.67
N LEU A 67 16.13 -7.11 21.64
CA LEU A 67 16.83 -6.12 20.83
C LEU A 67 16.84 -4.77 21.54
N ASP A 68 18.00 -4.40 22.07
CA ASP A 68 18.29 -3.07 22.59
C ASP A 68 18.99 -2.20 21.53
N GLU A 69 19.34 -0.97 21.89
CA GLU A 69 19.99 -0.02 20.98
C GLU A 69 21.32 -0.56 20.43
N GLN A 70 22.09 -1.33 21.23
CA GLN A 70 23.37 -1.90 20.81
C GLN A 70 23.18 -3.06 19.83
N TRP A 71 22.20 -3.92 20.09
CA TRP A 71 21.84 -5.02 19.20
C TRP A 71 21.38 -4.50 17.85
N VAL A 72 20.53 -3.48 17.89
CA VAL A 72 19.98 -2.86 16.70
C VAL A 72 21.08 -2.18 15.86
N GLU A 73 22.04 -1.50 16.50
CA GLU A 73 23.20 -0.93 15.80
C GLU A 73 24.06 -2.02 15.15
N LYS A 74 24.29 -3.15 15.83
CA LYS A 74 25.01 -4.30 15.24
C LYS A 74 24.29 -4.87 14.02
N LEU A 75 22.97 -5.00 14.09
CA LEU A 75 22.15 -5.49 12.96
C LEU A 75 22.22 -4.53 11.76
N GLU A 76 22.19 -3.21 12.02
CA GLU A 76 22.31 -2.18 10.99
C GLU A 76 23.70 -2.19 10.34
N LEU A 77 24.78 -2.27 11.14
CA LEU A 77 26.17 -2.36 10.65
C LEU A 77 26.45 -3.64 9.86
N ALA A 78 25.88 -4.77 10.29
CA ALA A 78 25.95 -6.01 9.53
C ALA A 78 25.13 -5.96 8.24
N GLY A 79 24.23 -4.98 8.11
CA GLY A 79 23.36 -4.80 6.96
C GLY A 79 22.26 -5.85 6.89
N VAL A 80 21.66 -6.21 8.03
CA VAL A 80 20.49 -7.10 8.04
C VAL A 80 19.26 -6.36 7.51
N ASP A 81 18.56 -6.95 6.55
CA ASP A 81 17.41 -6.32 5.88
C ASP A 81 16.05 -6.79 6.42
N GLU A 82 16.02 -7.97 7.03
CA GLU A 82 14.82 -8.57 7.59
C GLU A 82 15.12 -9.30 8.90
N VAL A 83 14.19 -9.22 9.85
CA VAL A 83 14.30 -9.93 11.14
C VAL A 83 12.93 -10.51 11.49
N VAL A 84 12.91 -11.78 11.87
CA VAL A 84 11.71 -12.42 12.40
C VAL A 84 11.66 -12.18 13.90
N VAL A 85 10.74 -11.33 14.33
CA VAL A 85 10.55 -10.96 15.76
C VAL A 85 9.28 -11.59 16.31
N ARG A 86 9.25 -11.83 17.62
CA ARG A 86 8.03 -12.23 18.31
C ARG A 86 7.00 -11.10 18.27
N SER A 87 5.73 -11.49 18.28
CA SER A 87 4.61 -10.56 18.18
C SER A 87 3.55 -10.94 19.20
N THR A 88 2.84 -9.95 19.71
CA THR A 88 1.66 -10.15 20.56
C THR A 88 0.54 -10.92 19.83
N ILE A 89 0.51 -10.85 18.48
CA ILE A 89 -0.46 -11.57 17.65
C ILE A 89 -0.15 -13.07 17.57
N THR A 90 1.13 -13.45 17.55
CA THR A 90 1.56 -14.86 17.44
C THR A 90 1.73 -15.52 18.82
N CYS A 91 1.33 -14.83 19.88
CA CYS A 91 1.44 -15.29 21.26
C CYS A 91 0.47 -16.45 21.54
N LYS A 92 0.97 -17.52 22.19
CA LYS A 92 0.20 -18.73 22.52
C LYS A 92 -0.43 -18.71 23.91
N THR A 93 -0.21 -17.64 24.69
CA THR A 93 -0.83 -17.43 26.00
C THR A 93 -2.36 -17.34 25.86
N ARG A 94 -3.11 -18.09 26.67
CA ARG A 94 -4.59 -18.13 26.58
C ARG A 94 -5.27 -16.86 27.07
N PHE A 95 -4.77 -16.30 28.18
CA PHE A 95 -5.32 -15.09 28.80
C PHE A 95 -4.17 -14.12 29.06
N GLY A 96 -4.20 -12.96 28.39
CA GLY A 96 -3.09 -12.01 28.39
C GLY A 96 -2.03 -12.35 27.34
N VAL A 97 -0.82 -11.85 27.56
CA VAL A 97 0.32 -11.99 26.63
C VAL A 97 1.58 -12.31 27.44
N CYS A 98 2.53 -13.05 26.86
CA CYS A 98 3.80 -13.28 27.52
C CYS A 98 4.79 -12.10 27.36
N SER A 99 5.66 -11.91 28.35
CA SER A 99 6.66 -10.83 28.37
C SER A 99 7.52 -10.83 27.10
N LYS A 100 8.02 -11.98 26.64
CA LYS A 100 8.83 -12.06 25.41
C LYS A 100 8.09 -11.71 24.11
N CYS A 101 6.77 -11.91 24.01
CA CYS A 101 6.02 -11.56 22.80
C CYS A 101 5.71 -10.05 22.71
N TYR A 102 5.67 -9.37 23.86
CA TYR A 102 5.57 -7.92 23.93
C TYR A 102 6.94 -7.26 23.80
N GLY A 103 7.93 -7.74 24.56
CA GLY A 103 9.29 -7.25 24.58
C GLY A 103 9.51 -6.20 25.69
N ARG A 104 9.95 -5.00 25.29
CA ARG A 104 10.37 -3.91 26.16
C ARG A 104 9.21 -2.98 26.49
N ASP A 105 9.11 -2.56 27.76
CA ASP A 105 8.31 -1.41 28.14
C ASP A 105 9.00 -0.12 27.68
N LEU A 106 8.41 0.60 26.74
CA LEU A 106 8.96 1.83 26.19
C LEU A 106 8.96 3.00 27.18
N ALA A 107 8.16 2.95 28.25
CA ALA A 107 8.12 4.00 29.26
C ALA A 107 9.27 3.88 30.26
N ARG A 108 9.68 2.66 30.61
CA ARG A 108 10.73 2.39 31.61
C ARG A 108 12.04 1.88 31.02
N GLY A 109 12.01 1.39 29.79
CA GLY A 109 13.20 0.98 29.07
C GLY A 109 13.76 -0.38 29.47
N HIS A 110 13.06 -1.20 30.25
CA HIS A 110 13.42 -2.59 30.54
C HIS A 110 12.39 -3.56 29.94
N GLN A 111 12.68 -4.86 29.98
CA GLN A 111 11.71 -5.87 29.57
C GLN A 111 10.41 -5.75 30.40
N VAL A 112 9.26 -5.90 29.76
CA VAL A 112 7.97 -5.68 30.41
C VAL A 112 7.75 -6.65 31.58
N ASN A 113 7.23 -6.13 32.69
CA ASN A 113 7.05 -6.91 33.91
C ASN A 113 5.73 -7.70 33.88
N ILE A 114 5.71 -8.81 34.62
CA ILE A 114 4.47 -9.58 34.84
C ILE A 114 3.50 -8.72 35.67
N GLY A 115 2.23 -8.70 35.28
CA GLY A 115 1.17 -7.90 35.89
C GLY A 115 0.93 -6.55 35.22
N GLU A 116 1.72 -6.18 34.20
CA GLU A 116 1.60 -4.89 33.53
C GLU A 116 0.43 -4.87 32.53
N SER A 117 -0.44 -3.85 32.65
CA SER A 117 -1.65 -3.69 31.84
C SER A 117 -1.38 -3.07 30.47
N VAL A 118 -0.63 -3.80 29.64
CA VAL A 118 -0.17 -3.35 28.32
C VAL A 118 -1.30 -2.99 27.35
N GLY A 119 -2.49 -3.57 27.48
CA GLY A 119 -3.64 -3.23 26.64
C GLY A 119 -4.19 -1.83 26.90
N VAL A 120 -4.26 -1.41 28.17
CA VAL A 120 -4.65 -0.04 28.53
C VAL A 120 -3.60 0.96 28.07
N MET A 121 -2.32 0.63 28.25
CA MET A 121 -1.21 1.46 27.75
C MET A 121 -1.29 1.66 26.24
N ALA A 122 -1.45 0.57 25.47
CA ALA A 122 -1.57 0.65 24.01
C ALA A 122 -2.79 1.48 23.56
N ALA A 123 -3.93 1.33 24.22
CA ALA A 123 -5.13 2.11 23.90
C ALA A 123 -4.94 3.61 24.15
N GLN A 124 -4.21 4.00 25.19
CA GLN A 124 -3.88 5.39 25.50
C GLN A 124 -2.87 5.97 24.50
N SER A 125 -1.81 5.22 24.18
CA SER A 125 -0.79 5.61 23.21
C SER A 125 -1.34 5.89 21.81
N ILE A 126 -2.51 5.35 21.46
CA ILE A 126 -3.23 5.68 20.22
C ILE A 126 -4.22 6.82 20.46
N GLY A 127 -5.00 6.74 21.54
CA GLY A 127 -6.12 7.66 21.80
C GLY A 127 -5.69 9.10 22.05
N GLU A 128 -4.71 9.32 22.93
CA GLU A 128 -4.27 10.67 23.29
C GLU A 128 -3.66 11.41 22.08
N PRO A 129 -2.64 10.86 21.38
CA PRO A 129 -2.09 11.52 20.20
C PRO A 129 -3.11 11.76 19.09
N GLY A 130 -4.06 10.83 18.88
CA GLY A 130 -5.12 11.01 17.88
C GLY A 130 -6.06 12.18 18.20
N THR A 131 -6.45 12.34 19.47
CA THR A 131 -7.25 13.50 19.89
C THR A 131 -6.45 14.80 19.82
N GLN A 132 -5.14 14.76 20.10
CA GLN A 132 -4.28 15.93 20.01
C GLN A 132 -4.06 16.38 18.55
N LEU A 133 -3.78 15.43 17.64
CA LEU A 133 -3.55 15.70 16.22
C LEU A 133 -4.79 16.28 15.54
N THR A 134 -5.96 15.73 15.85
CA THR A 134 -7.23 16.26 15.32
C THR A 134 -7.43 17.70 15.77
N MET A 135 -7.29 18.00 17.06
CA MET A 135 -7.35 19.39 17.53
C MET A 135 -6.33 20.28 16.83
N ARG A 136 -5.04 19.91 16.77
CA ARG A 136 -4.01 20.77 16.13
C ARG A 136 -4.27 21.04 14.64
N THR A 137 -4.71 20.03 13.90
CA THR A 137 -4.91 20.15 12.44
C THR A 137 -6.07 21.09 12.10
N PHE A 138 -7.18 21.02 12.83
CA PHE A 138 -8.35 21.88 12.56
C PHE A 138 -8.07 23.37 12.84
N HIS A 139 -7.23 23.69 13.82
CA HIS A 139 -6.92 25.10 14.15
C HIS A 139 -5.94 25.74 13.16
N ILE A 140 -5.17 24.94 12.41
CA ILE A 140 -4.22 25.40 11.38
C ILE A 140 -4.87 25.36 9.98
N GLY A 141 -6.09 24.80 9.86
CA GLY A 141 -6.78 24.39 8.62
C GLY A 141 -7.07 25.42 7.53
N GLY A 142 -6.46 26.61 7.55
CA GLY A 142 -6.53 27.60 6.47
C GLY A 142 -5.30 27.67 5.57
N ALA A 143 -4.14 27.14 5.98
CA ALA A 143 -2.91 27.19 5.19
C ALA A 143 -2.68 25.86 4.46
N ALA A 144 -3.58 25.51 3.54
CA ALA A 144 -3.35 24.36 2.66
C ALA A 144 -2.20 24.69 1.69
N SER A 145 -0.97 24.30 2.03
CA SER A 145 0.07 24.18 1.00
C SER A 145 -0.38 23.05 0.08
N ARG A 146 -0.80 23.38 -1.15
CA ARG A 146 -0.95 22.38 -2.21
C ARG A 146 0.41 21.73 -2.42
N ALA A 147 0.67 20.64 -1.71
CA ALA A 147 1.72 19.73 -2.10
C ALA A 147 1.38 19.31 -3.53
N SER A 148 2.27 19.62 -4.48
CA SER A 148 2.05 19.28 -5.89
C SER A 148 1.78 17.79 -5.98
N ALA A 149 0.67 17.43 -6.62
CA ALA A 149 0.27 16.04 -6.74
C ALA A 149 1.36 15.29 -7.52
N ILE A 150 1.98 14.31 -6.86
CA ILE A 150 3.04 13.50 -7.44
C ILE A 150 2.44 12.71 -8.60
N SER A 151 2.95 12.95 -9.81
CA SER A 151 2.46 12.34 -11.06
C SER A 151 3.41 11.31 -11.66
N ASN A 152 4.53 11.05 -11.00
CA ASN A 152 5.53 10.11 -11.49
C ASN A 152 6.37 9.53 -10.35
N VAL A 153 6.99 8.39 -10.66
CA VAL A 153 8.07 7.79 -9.88
C VAL A 153 9.37 7.97 -10.67
N THR A 154 10.32 8.63 -10.04
CA THR A 154 11.71 8.73 -10.47
C THR A 154 12.59 7.93 -9.53
N VAL A 155 13.54 7.17 -10.10
CA VAL A 155 14.58 6.48 -9.33
C VAL A 155 15.46 7.54 -8.70
N ARG A 156 15.57 7.60 -7.37
CA ARG A 156 16.24 8.73 -6.71
C ARG A 156 17.75 8.51 -6.57
N ASN A 157 18.16 7.35 -6.05
CA ASN A 157 19.49 7.23 -5.46
C ASN A 157 20.32 6.08 -6.01
N SER A 158 19.71 5.07 -6.67
CA SER A 158 20.40 3.81 -6.97
C SER A 158 20.31 3.44 -8.46
N GLU A 159 21.45 3.19 -9.10
CA GLU A 159 21.46 2.29 -10.26
C GLU A 159 21.09 0.90 -9.76
N GLY A 160 20.20 0.21 -10.48
CA GLY A 160 19.69 -1.07 -9.99
C GLY A 160 18.78 -1.75 -10.98
N THR A 161 18.32 -2.93 -10.58
CA THR A 161 17.41 -3.77 -11.37
C THR A 161 16.00 -3.62 -10.84
N ILE A 162 15.03 -3.42 -11.75
CA ILE A 162 13.61 -3.37 -11.38
C ILE A 162 13.10 -4.76 -11.00
N ARG A 163 12.31 -4.80 -9.93
CA ARG A 163 11.49 -5.95 -9.55
C ARG A 163 10.05 -5.55 -9.36
N PHE A 164 9.16 -6.31 -9.97
CA PHE A 164 7.73 -6.14 -9.83
C PHE A 164 7.17 -6.99 -8.68
N HIS A 165 6.42 -6.36 -7.76
CA HIS A 165 5.77 -7.03 -6.64
C HIS A 165 4.27 -6.90 -6.72
N ASN A 166 3.58 -8.05 -6.73
CA ASN A 166 2.12 -8.15 -6.67
C ASN A 166 1.37 -7.22 -7.65
N ILE A 167 1.95 -7.05 -8.85
CA ILE A 167 1.44 -6.16 -9.87
C ILE A 167 0.90 -6.96 -11.06
N LYS A 168 -0.31 -6.64 -11.49
CA LYS A 168 -0.87 -7.12 -12.75
C LYS A 168 -0.65 -6.05 -13.81
N LEU A 169 -0.13 -6.46 -14.97
CA LEU A 169 0.28 -5.57 -16.04
C LEU A 169 -0.45 -5.92 -17.33
N VAL A 170 -0.86 -4.89 -18.06
CA VAL A 170 -1.39 -5.02 -19.42
C VAL A 170 -0.49 -4.22 -20.35
N GLN A 171 -0.17 -4.79 -21.51
CA GLN A 171 0.63 -4.09 -22.50
C GLN A 171 -0.26 -3.18 -23.34
N HIS A 172 0.07 -1.90 -23.40
CA HIS A 172 -0.61 -0.92 -24.22
C HIS A 172 -0.06 -0.92 -25.66
N ALA A 173 -0.83 -0.45 -26.63
CA ALA A 173 -0.47 -0.47 -28.06
C ALA A 173 0.80 0.33 -28.39
N ASN A 174 1.17 1.30 -27.55
CA ASN A 174 2.41 2.08 -27.66
C ASN A 174 3.65 1.34 -27.11
N GLY A 175 3.51 0.10 -26.63
CA GLY A 175 4.59 -0.71 -26.07
C GLY A 175 4.84 -0.51 -24.58
N ASN A 176 4.19 0.46 -23.93
CA ASN A 176 4.30 0.67 -22.48
C ASN A 176 3.46 -0.36 -21.71
N LEU A 177 3.82 -0.59 -20.45
CA LEU A 177 3.07 -1.44 -19.54
C LEU A 177 2.13 -0.57 -18.70
N VAL A 178 0.93 -1.05 -18.39
CA VAL A 178 -0.04 -0.33 -17.57
C VAL A 178 -0.46 -1.19 -16.39
N ALA A 179 -0.40 -0.62 -15.18
CA ALA A 179 -0.76 -1.31 -13.96
C ALA A 179 -2.29 -1.45 -13.83
N VAL A 180 -2.80 -2.68 -13.76
CA VAL A 180 -4.24 -2.97 -13.53
C VAL A 180 -4.54 -3.47 -12.11
N SER A 181 -3.56 -3.41 -11.22
CA SER A 181 -3.70 -3.77 -9.80
C SER A 181 -3.55 -2.56 -8.88
N ARG A 182 -4.38 -2.48 -7.82
CA ARG A 182 -4.30 -1.40 -6.81
C ARG A 182 -3.22 -1.60 -5.74
N SER A 183 -2.66 -2.81 -5.67
CA SER A 183 -1.63 -3.23 -4.70
C SER A 183 -0.26 -3.45 -5.35
N GLY A 184 -0.09 -2.98 -6.59
CA GLY A 184 1.16 -3.17 -7.33
C GLY A 184 2.27 -2.28 -6.78
N GLU A 185 3.46 -2.85 -6.64
CA GLU A 185 4.65 -2.15 -6.19
C GLU A 185 5.82 -2.41 -7.15
N ILE A 186 6.65 -1.38 -7.35
CA ILE A 186 7.93 -1.48 -8.03
C ILE A 186 9.03 -1.39 -6.98
N GLY A 187 9.83 -2.45 -6.88
CA GLY A 187 11.08 -2.47 -6.14
C GLY A 187 12.27 -2.17 -7.06
N ILE A 188 13.30 -1.54 -6.54
CA ILE A 188 14.60 -1.36 -7.19
C ILE A 188 15.62 -2.08 -6.33
N ALA A 189 16.18 -3.15 -6.88
CA ALA A 189 17.20 -3.95 -6.24
C ALA A 189 18.60 -3.52 -6.67
N ASP A 190 19.52 -3.43 -5.72
CA ASP A 190 20.95 -3.24 -5.97
C ASP A 190 21.57 -4.51 -6.59
N ASN A 191 22.83 -4.44 -7.03
CA ASN A 191 23.58 -5.56 -7.63
C ASN A 191 23.73 -6.77 -6.68
N ARG A 192 23.50 -6.57 -5.38
CA ARG A 192 23.48 -7.62 -4.35
C ARG A 192 22.09 -8.22 -4.11
N GLY A 193 21.08 -7.83 -4.88
CA GLY A 193 19.71 -8.33 -4.78
C GLY A 193 18.87 -7.73 -3.65
N ARG A 194 19.43 -6.79 -2.86
CA ARG A 194 18.75 -6.03 -1.81
C ARG A 194 17.90 -4.93 -2.41
N GLU A 195 16.63 -4.88 -2.04
CA GLU A 195 15.74 -3.80 -2.43
C GLU A 195 16.05 -2.52 -1.64
N ARG A 196 16.40 -1.47 -2.36
CA ARG A 196 16.70 -0.16 -1.77
C ARG A 196 15.54 0.80 -1.86
N GLU A 197 14.78 0.72 -2.95
CA GLU A 197 13.68 1.64 -3.22
C GLU A 197 12.43 0.81 -3.51
N ARG A 198 11.31 1.17 -2.90
CA ARG A 198 10.01 0.54 -3.15
C ARG A 198 8.95 1.62 -3.34
N TYR A 199 8.21 1.48 -4.44
CA TYR A 199 7.25 2.46 -4.92
C TYR A 199 5.92 1.80 -5.15
N LYS A 200 4.90 2.24 -4.41
CA LYS A 200 3.53 1.81 -4.66
C LYS A 200 2.97 2.52 -5.88
N LEU A 201 2.39 1.75 -6.80
CA LEU A 201 1.79 2.29 -8.01
C LEU A 201 0.27 2.38 -7.90
N PRO A 202 -0.34 3.50 -8.33
CA PRO A 202 -1.78 3.58 -8.48
C PRO A 202 -2.27 2.74 -9.67
N TYR A 203 -3.56 2.44 -9.67
CA TYR A 203 -4.22 1.81 -10.80
C TYR A 203 -4.13 2.73 -12.03
N GLY A 204 -3.70 2.17 -13.15
CA GLY A 204 -3.50 2.88 -14.40
C GLY A 204 -2.20 3.66 -14.53
N ALA A 205 -1.26 3.45 -13.60
CA ALA A 205 0.11 3.92 -13.80
C ALA A 205 0.71 3.30 -15.08
N VAL A 206 1.25 4.16 -15.93
CA VAL A 206 1.98 3.79 -17.14
C VAL A 206 3.44 3.59 -16.75
N ILE A 207 3.93 2.37 -16.92
CA ILE A 207 5.28 1.91 -16.59
C ILE A 207 6.08 1.86 -17.90
N THR A 208 7.20 2.56 -17.93
CA THR A 208 8.08 2.69 -19.10
C THR A 208 9.18 1.63 -19.17
N VAL A 209 9.26 0.80 -18.14
CA VAL A 209 10.35 -0.14 -17.87
C VAL A 209 9.82 -1.56 -17.70
N LYS A 210 10.67 -2.57 -17.92
CA LYS A 210 10.32 -3.98 -17.81
C LYS A 210 10.88 -4.60 -16.53
N ASP A 211 10.31 -5.74 -16.13
CA ASP A 211 10.83 -6.52 -15.01
C ASP A 211 12.24 -7.01 -15.32
N GLY A 212 13.16 -6.89 -14.36
CA GLY A 212 14.56 -7.24 -14.53
C GLY A 212 15.38 -6.24 -15.38
N GLN A 213 14.80 -5.12 -15.79
CA GLN A 213 15.54 -4.09 -16.53
C GLN A 213 16.41 -3.25 -15.59
N GLU A 214 17.65 -2.98 -16.03
CA GLU A 214 18.53 -2.02 -15.35
C GLU A 214 18.06 -0.59 -15.58
N VAL A 215 18.04 0.19 -14.50
CA VAL A 215 17.67 1.61 -14.49
C VAL A 215 18.76 2.46 -13.88
N LYS A 216 18.85 3.69 -14.40
CA LYS A 216 19.78 4.69 -13.89
C LYS A 216 19.08 5.64 -12.91
N ALA A 217 19.88 6.26 -12.05
CA ALA A 217 19.40 7.35 -11.20
C ALA A 217 18.74 8.46 -12.06
N ASN A 218 17.67 9.05 -11.53
CA ASN A 218 16.79 10.04 -12.16
C ASN A 218 15.95 9.56 -13.34
N GLN A 219 15.94 8.26 -13.65
CA GLN A 219 15.07 7.72 -14.68
C GLN A 219 13.62 7.66 -14.19
N ILE A 220 12.67 8.11 -15.03
CA ILE A 220 11.24 7.96 -14.77
C ILE A 220 10.83 6.51 -15.10
N VAL A 221 10.34 5.79 -14.10
CA VAL A 221 9.92 4.38 -14.24
C VAL A 221 8.41 4.23 -14.37
N ALA A 222 7.64 5.14 -13.79
CA ALA A 222 6.18 5.13 -13.89
C ALA A 222 5.61 6.56 -13.89
N THR A 223 4.54 6.77 -14.64
CA THR A 223 3.81 8.03 -14.71
C THR A 223 2.31 7.80 -14.63
N TRP A 224 1.58 8.74 -14.06
CA TRP A 224 0.12 8.75 -14.04
C TRP A 224 -0.38 10.19 -13.95
N ASP A 225 -1.65 10.40 -14.27
CA ASP A 225 -2.31 11.66 -14.02
C ASP A 225 -2.90 11.66 -12.60
N PRO A 226 -2.52 12.62 -11.72
CA PRO A 226 -3.06 12.68 -10.37
C PRO A 226 -4.53 13.05 -10.27
N HIS A 227 -5.12 13.61 -11.33
CA HIS A 227 -6.50 14.12 -11.32
C HIS A 227 -7.49 13.19 -12.01
N THR A 228 -7.01 12.15 -12.69
CA THR A 228 -7.86 11.21 -13.41
C THR A 228 -7.59 9.78 -12.96
N HIS A 229 -8.67 9.01 -12.79
CA HIS A 229 -8.60 7.58 -12.61
C HIS A 229 -8.94 6.92 -13.95
N PRO A 230 -7.95 6.51 -14.74
CA PRO A 230 -8.23 5.95 -16.05
C PRO A 230 -8.97 4.62 -15.89
N ILE A 231 -9.90 4.34 -16.80
CA ILE A 231 -10.57 3.05 -16.89
C ILE A 231 -9.85 2.26 -17.98
N ILE A 232 -9.25 1.14 -17.60
CA ILE A 232 -8.37 0.36 -18.48
C ILE A 232 -8.98 -1.00 -18.75
N THR A 233 -8.91 -1.40 -20.01
CA THR A 233 -9.40 -2.68 -20.49
C THR A 233 -8.29 -3.72 -20.47
N GLU A 234 -8.54 -4.88 -19.87
CA GLU A 234 -7.58 -6.00 -19.85
C GLU A 234 -7.58 -6.80 -21.16
N VAL A 235 -8.64 -6.65 -21.97
CA VAL A 235 -8.84 -7.39 -23.21
C VAL A 235 -9.01 -6.43 -24.39
N ALA A 236 -8.56 -6.87 -25.56
CA ALA A 236 -8.78 -6.14 -26.81
C ALA A 236 -10.20 -6.41 -27.32
N GLY A 237 -10.89 -5.37 -27.79
CA GLY A 237 -12.24 -5.46 -28.32
C GLY A 237 -12.72 -4.13 -28.88
N ARG A 238 -13.91 -4.13 -29.49
CA ARG A 238 -14.56 -2.90 -29.92
C ARG A 238 -15.37 -2.33 -28.76
N VAL A 239 -15.23 -1.03 -28.53
CA VAL A 239 -16.01 -0.32 -27.50
C VAL A 239 -17.45 -0.16 -27.96
N LYS A 240 -18.39 -0.54 -27.10
CA LYS A 240 -19.83 -0.33 -27.27
C LYS A 240 -20.38 0.40 -26.05
N PHE A 241 -21.03 1.53 -26.28
CA PHE A 241 -21.72 2.27 -25.23
C PHE A 241 -23.05 1.60 -24.92
N VAL A 242 -23.32 1.37 -23.64
CA VAL A 242 -24.52 0.70 -23.14
C VAL A 242 -25.24 1.65 -22.20
N HIS A 243 -26.52 1.92 -22.49
CA HIS A 243 -27.35 2.86 -21.73
C HIS A 243 -26.74 4.27 -21.61
N MET A 244 -26.11 4.74 -22.70
CA MET A 244 -25.58 6.11 -22.83
C MET A 244 -26.39 6.84 -23.91
N ASP A 245 -27.55 7.33 -23.50
CA ASP A 245 -28.45 8.14 -24.33
C ASP A 245 -28.28 9.63 -24.00
N GLU A 246 -28.10 10.44 -25.03
CA GLU A 246 -27.89 11.89 -24.93
C GLU A 246 -29.11 12.59 -24.31
N GLY A 247 -28.87 13.48 -23.35
CA GLY A 247 -29.91 14.21 -22.61
C GLY A 247 -30.68 13.37 -21.57
N ILE A 248 -30.49 12.05 -21.54
CA ILE A 248 -31.10 11.15 -20.56
C ILE A 248 -30.06 10.69 -19.52
N THR A 249 -28.89 10.23 -19.98
CA THR A 249 -27.82 9.68 -19.12
C THR A 249 -26.49 10.37 -19.31
N VAL A 250 -26.27 11.00 -20.47
CA VAL A 250 -25.03 11.71 -20.81
C VAL A 250 -25.33 13.09 -21.38
N ARG A 251 -24.37 14.02 -21.23
CA ARG A 251 -24.39 15.36 -21.82
C ARG A 251 -23.06 15.62 -22.50
N HIS A 252 -23.09 16.25 -23.67
CA HIS A 252 -21.90 16.76 -24.33
C HIS A 252 -21.49 18.09 -23.70
N GLN A 253 -20.27 18.16 -23.19
CA GLN A 253 -19.65 19.38 -22.72
C GLN A 253 -18.51 19.73 -23.68
N THR A 254 -18.65 20.85 -24.37
CA THR A 254 -17.56 21.40 -25.18
C THR A 254 -16.72 22.30 -24.28
N ASP A 255 -15.44 21.98 -24.17
CA ASP A 255 -14.48 22.84 -23.49
C ASP A 255 -14.16 24.04 -24.39
N GLU A 256 -14.45 25.26 -23.90
CA GLU A 256 -14.24 26.51 -24.64
C GLU A 256 -12.77 26.81 -24.93
N GLN A 257 -11.82 26.22 -24.17
CA GLN A 257 -10.39 26.46 -24.36
C GLN A 257 -9.76 25.51 -25.38
N THR A 258 -10.18 24.24 -25.40
CA THR A 258 -9.59 23.21 -26.27
C THR A 258 -10.44 22.91 -27.50
N GLY A 259 -11.72 23.31 -27.50
CA GLY A 259 -12.68 22.99 -28.56
C GLY A 259 -13.05 21.50 -28.63
N LEU A 260 -12.58 20.69 -27.68
CA LEU A 260 -12.88 19.28 -27.58
C LEU A 260 -14.24 19.09 -26.91
N THR A 261 -15.07 18.23 -27.50
CA THR A 261 -16.36 17.84 -26.94
C THR A 261 -16.17 16.55 -26.16
N ASN A 262 -16.35 16.62 -24.83
CA ASN A 262 -16.29 15.46 -23.96
C ASN A 262 -17.71 15.01 -23.60
N ILE A 263 -17.90 13.71 -23.38
CA ILE A 263 -19.17 13.16 -22.92
C ILE A 263 -19.12 13.04 -21.40
N GLU A 264 -19.98 13.78 -20.71
CA GLU A 264 -20.10 13.78 -19.25
C GLU A 264 -21.33 12.97 -18.82
N ILE A 265 -21.16 12.11 -17.81
CA ILE A 265 -22.28 11.33 -17.26
C ILE A 265 -23.05 12.11 -16.21
N ILE A 266 -24.36 12.23 -16.45
CA ILE A 266 -25.30 12.92 -15.57
C ILE A 266 -25.51 12.07 -14.29
N ASP A 267 -25.54 12.71 -13.11
CA ASP A 267 -25.89 12.05 -11.85
C ASP A 267 -27.33 11.53 -11.90
N ALA A 268 -27.59 10.34 -11.35
CA ALA A 268 -28.92 9.73 -11.28
C ALA A 268 -29.99 10.66 -10.67
N LYS A 269 -29.61 11.62 -9.81
CA LYS A 269 -30.51 12.63 -9.24
C LYS A 269 -31.03 13.62 -10.29
N ASP A 270 -30.19 14.00 -11.24
CA ASP A 270 -30.46 15.03 -12.24
C ASP A 270 -31.01 14.43 -13.55
N ARG A 271 -31.16 13.11 -13.62
CA ARG A 271 -31.70 12.42 -14.79
C ARG A 271 -33.23 12.53 -14.88
N PRO A 272 -33.79 12.63 -16.12
CA PRO A 272 -35.22 12.47 -16.37
C PRO A 272 -35.75 11.11 -15.86
N ALA A 273 -37.06 11.00 -15.64
CA ALA A 273 -37.69 9.78 -15.13
C ALA A 273 -37.35 8.52 -15.97
N ALA A 274 -37.17 8.69 -17.29
CA ALA A 274 -36.78 7.62 -18.22
C ALA A 274 -35.34 7.10 -18.02
N GLY A 275 -34.47 7.86 -17.35
CA GLY A 275 -33.04 7.56 -17.19
C GLY A 275 -32.58 7.21 -15.78
N LYS A 276 -33.49 7.23 -14.79
CA LYS A 276 -33.15 7.02 -13.37
C LYS A 276 -32.66 5.61 -13.06
N GLU A 277 -33.19 4.59 -13.74
CA GLU A 277 -32.79 3.19 -13.54
C GLU A 277 -31.66 2.75 -14.49
N LEU A 278 -31.36 3.55 -15.52
CA LEU A 278 -30.32 3.23 -16.49
C LEU A 278 -28.92 3.35 -15.87
N ARG A 279 -28.06 2.39 -16.14
CA ARG A 279 -26.66 2.37 -15.67
C ARG A 279 -25.73 2.53 -16.86
N PRO A 280 -25.24 3.76 -17.15
CA PRO A 280 -24.32 3.99 -18.25
C PRO A 280 -23.04 3.19 -18.03
N ALA A 281 -22.62 2.51 -19.08
CA ALA A 281 -21.46 1.63 -19.03
C ALA A 281 -20.79 1.52 -20.40
N ILE A 282 -19.49 1.24 -20.36
CA ILE A 282 -18.70 0.86 -21.53
C ILE A 282 -18.57 -0.66 -21.53
N ALA A 283 -19.01 -1.31 -22.60
CA ALA A 283 -18.84 -2.74 -22.81
C ALA A 283 -17.88 -3.02 -23.97
N LEU A 284 -17.20 -4.16 -23.93
CA LEU A 284 -16.36 -4.63 -25.02
C LEU A 284 -17.05 -5.75 -25.80
N VAL A 285 -17.07 -5.62 -27.13
CA VAL A 285 -17.65 -6.60 -28.04
C VAL A 285 -16.64 -7.12 -29.06
N ASP A 286 -16.85 -8.34 -29.55
CA ASP A 286 -16.05 -8.94 -30.62
C ASP A 286 -16.45 -8.40 -32.01
N VAL A 287 -15.88 -8.98 -33.07
CA VAL A 287 -16.18 -8.61 -34.46
C VAL A 287 -17.66 -8.81 -34.81
N ASN A 288 -18.34 -9.78 -34.18
CA ASN A 288 -19.72 -10.17 -34.38
C ASN A 288 -20.71 -9.54 -33.36
N ASP A 289 -20.30 -8.47 -32.67
CA ASP A 289 -21.10 -7.76 -31.65
C ASP A 289 -21.46 -8.57 -30.39
N ASN A 290 -20.77 -9.70 -30.15
CA ASN A 290 -20.94 -10.47 -28.93
C ASN A 290 -20.09 -9.89 -27.80
N TYR A 291 -20.64 -9.83 -26.58
CA TYR A 291 -19.91 -9.37 -25.40
C TYR A 291 -18.69 -10.26 -25.13
N ILE A 292 -17.52 -9.62 -25.02
CA ILE A 292 -16.29 -10.29 -24.63
C ILE A 292 -16.39 -10.63 -23.15
N ARG A 293 -16.00 -11.84 -22.78
CA ARG A 293 -15.99 -12.34 -21.40
C ARG A 293 -14.56 -12.51 -20.91
N LEU A 294 -14.32 -12.28 -19.61
CA LEU A 294 -13.01 -12.51 -19.01
C LEU A 294 -12.69 -14.01 -18.97
N LYS A 295 -11.41 -14.38 -19.06
CA LYS A 295 -10.99 -15.79 -18.98
C LYS A 295 -11.26 -16.42 -17.62
N ASP A 296 -11.26 -15.60 -16.57
CA ASP A 296 -11.43 -16.03 -15.17
C ASP A 296 -12.88 -15.96 -14.69
N SER A 297 -13.76 -15.24 -15.40
CA SER A 297 -15.18 -15.12 -15.04
C SER A 297 -16.07 -15.06 -16.29
N ASP A 298 -17.17 -15.83 -16.29
CA ASP A 298 -18.15 -15.86 -17.38
C ASP A 298 -19.00 -14.57 -17.48
N GLN A 299 -18.57 -13.49 -16.82
CA GLN A 299 -19.22 -12.19 -16.86
C GLN A 299 -18.73 -11.39 -18.08
N PRO A 300 -19.65 -10.69 -18.76
CA PRO A 300 -19.26 -9.78 -19.85
C PRO A 300 -18.39 -8.65 -19.30
N VAL A 301 -17.37 -8.27 -20.06
CA VAL A 301 -16.47 -7.16 -19.73
C VAL A 301 -17.24 -5.86 -19.92
N GLN A 302 -17.78 -5.35 -18.81
CA GLN A 302 -18.56 -4.12 -18.76
C GLN A 302 -18.07 -3.25 -17.60
N TYR A 303 -17.71 -2.01 -17.93
CA TYR A 303 -17.23 -0.99 -17.00
C TYR A 303 -18.35 0.01 -16.75
N PHE A 304 -18.93 -0.04 -15.55
CA PHE A 304 -19.92 0.94 -15.11
C PHE A 304 -19.26 2.27 -14.81
N LEU A 305 -19.87 3.34 -15.30
CA LEU A 305 -19.31 4.67 -15.17
C LEU A 305 -20.02 5.45 -14.05
N PRO A 306 -19.28 6.01 -13.08
CA PRO A 306 -19.87 6.84 -12.04
C PRO A 306 -20.33 8.20 -12.59
N ALA A 307 -21.14 8.91 -11.81
CA ALA A 307 -21.52 10.29 -12.12
C ALA A 307 -20.29 11.18 -12.27
N ALA A 308 -20.34 12.16 -13.19
CA ALA A 308 -19.24 13.05 -13.55
C ALA A 308 -17.99 12.35 -14.14
N ALA A 309 -18.08 11.07 -14.50
CA ALA A 309 -17.07 10.46 -15.34
C ALA A 309 -17.08 11.14 -16.72
N ILE A 310 -15.89 11.48 -17.20
CA ILE A 310 -15.67 12.11 -18.50
C ILE A 310 -15.11 11.03 -19.43
N THR A 311 -15.77 10.82 -20.55
CA THR A 311 -15.29 9.95 -21.62
C THR A 311 -14.95 10.79 -22.84
N ASN A 312 -13.71 10.65 -23.31
CA ASN A 312 -13.19 11.24 -24.54
C ASN A 312 -13.12 10.21 -25.67
#